data_AF-A0A485AVI8-F1
#
_entry.id   AF-A0A485AVI8-F1
#
_cell.length_a   1.000
_cell.length_b   1.000
_cell.length_c   1.000
_cell.angle_alpha   90.00
_cell.angle_beta   90.00
_cell.angle_gamma   90.00
#
_symmetry.space_group_name_H-M   'P 1'
#
loop_
_entity.id
_entity.type
_entity.pdbx_description
1 polymer ?
#
loop_
_entity_poly.entity_id
_entity_poly.type
_entity_poly.pdbx_seq_one_letter_code
_entity_poly.pdbx_strand_id
1 'polypeptide(L)' 'MHAIKDRPMAVNGKVEILPMMYLALSYDHRLIDGRESVGFLVAIKELLEDPTRLLLDV' A
#
# COMPACT_ATOMS: atom_id res chain seq x y z
N MET A 1 -1.21 -4.16 -10.71
CA MET A 1 -0.39 -3.02 -10.26
C MET A 1 -0.42 -1.96 -11.34
N HIS A 2 -0.61 -0.70 -10.98
CA HIS A 2 -0.64 0.40 -11.96
C HIS A 2 0.77 0.96 -12.20
N ALA A 3 0.92 1.84 -13.19
CA ALA A 3 2.18 2.53 -13.42
C ALA A 3 2.57 3.42 -12.22
N ILE A 4 3.87 3.47 -11.95
CA ILE A 4 4.48 4.42 -11.00
C ILE A 4 4.47 5.80 -11.66
N LYS A 5 3.96 6.81 -10.96
CA LYS A 5 3.90 8.19 -11.43
C LYS A 5 4.25 9.15 -10.30
N ASP A 6 4.96 10.22 -10.62
CA ASP A 6 5.28 11.27 -9.67
C ASP A 6 4.02 12.03 -9.26
N ARG A 7 3.81 12.16 -7.95
CA ARG A 7 2.63 12.84 -7.39
C ARG A 7 3.00 13.67 -6.16
N PRO A 8 2.36 14.84 -5.97
CA PRO A 8 2.50 15.61 -4.74
C PRO A 8 1.81 14.91 -3.58
N MET A 9 2.55 14.67 -2.50
CA MET A 9 2.09 14.01 -1.27
C MET A 9 2.41 14.89 -0.06
N ALA A 10 1.58 14.80 0.97
CA ALA A 10 1.86 15.45 2.24
C ALA A 10 2.80 14.57 3.08
N VAL A 11 4.02 15.05 3.34
CA VAL A 11 5.02 14.39 4.19
C VAL A 11 5.40 15.38 5.29
N ASN A 12 5.16 15.02 6.56
CA ASN A 12 5.47 15.87 7.72
C ASN A 12 4.96 17.33 7.58
N GLY A 13 3.76 17.51 7.03
CA GLY A 13 3.14 18.82 6.84
C GLY A 13 3.65 19.64 5.65
N LYS A 14 4.53 19.08 4.81
CA LYS A 14 5.02 19.69 3.57
C LYS A 14 4.55 18.93 2.35
N VAL A 15 4.45 19.60 1.22
CA VAL A 15 4.17 18.96 -0.07
C VAL A 15 5.48 18.53 -0.70
N GLU A 16 5.65 17.23 -0.90
CA GLU A 16 6.82 16.61 -1.54
C GLU A 16 6.35 15.76 -2.73
N ILE A 17 7.14 15.73 -3.80
CA ILE A 17 6.83 14.87 -4.96
C ILE A 17 7.42 13.50 -4.69
N LEU A 18 6.57 12.47 -4.70
CA LEU A 18 6.97 11.07 -4.51
C LEU A 18 6.55 10.20 -5.70
N PRO A 19 7.33 9.15 -6.03
CA PRO A 19 6.92 8.16 -7.01
C PRO A 19 5.81 7.27 -6.42
N MET A 20 4.57 7.53 -6.81
CA MET A 20 3.39 6.85 -6.25
C MET A 20 2.80 5.83 -7.22
N MET A 21 2.26 4.75 -6.67
CA MET A 21 1.58 3.69 -7.42
C MET A 21 0.26 3.32 -6.74
N TYR A 22 -0.78 3.10 -7.54
CA TYR A 22 -2.03 2.54 -7.04
C TYR A 22 -2.02 1.01 -7.08
N LEU A 23 -2.40 0.40 -5.97
CA LEU A 23 -2.69 -1.02 -5.86
C LEU A 23 -4.22 -1.22 -5.88
N ALA A 24 -4.65 -2.30 -6.51
CA ALA A 24 -6.05 -2.71 -6.54
C ALA A 24 -6.10 -4.21 -6.28
N LEU A 25 -6.99 -4.61 -5.38
CA LEU A 25 -7.25 -6.00 -5.02
C LEU A 25 -8.71 -6.29 -5.32
N SER A 26 -8.96 -7.16 -6.30
CA SER A 26 -10.26 -7.79 -6.49
C SER A 26 -10.26 -9.10 -5.72
N TYR A 27 -11.30 -9.33 -4.92
CA TYR A 27 -11.43 -10.50 -4.07
C TYR A 27 -12.84 -11.06 -4.12
N ASP A 28 -12.98 -12.35 -3.80
CA ASP A 28 -14.27 -13.02 -3.74
C ASP A 28 -14.95 -12.73 -2.39
N HIS A 29 -15.93 -11.84 -2.42
CA HIS A 29 -16.71 -11.43 -1.24
C HIS A 29 -17.50 -12.55 -0.57
N ARG A 30 -17.67 -13.70 -1.23
CA ARG A 30 -18.33 -14.86 -0.61
C ARG A 30 -17.44 -15.52 0.44
N LEU A 31 -16.12 -15.33 0.34
CA LEU A 31 -15.13 -15.96 1.20
C LEU A 31 -14.37 -14.92 2.04
N ILE A 32 -13.95 -13.82 1.42
CA ILE A 32 -13.10 -12.80 2.05
C ILE A 32 -13.95 -11.58 2.36
N ASP A 33 -13.88 -11.11 3.60
CA ASP A 33 -14.61 -9.92 4.01
C ASP A 33 -13.84 -8.61 3.70
N GLY A 34 -14.52 -7.48 3.92
CA GLY A 34 -13.93 -6.15 3.71
C GLY A 34 -12.77 -5.83 4.65
N ARG A 35 -12.74 -6.41 5.85
CA ARG A 35 -11.68 -6.15 6.84
C ARG A 35 -10.41 -6.89 6.44
N GLU A 36 -10.52 -8.17 6.08
CA GLU A 36 -9.40 -9.01 5.68
C GLU A 36 -8.74 -8.51 4.40
N SER A 37 -9.54 -8.19 3.39
CA SER A 37 -9.05 -7.66 2.11
C SER A 37 -8.33 -6.32 2.26
N VAL A 38 -8.88 -5.39 3.06
CA VAL A 38 -8.22 -4.11 3.35
C VAL A 38 -6.95 -4.33 4.15
N GLY A 39 -7.00 -5.17 5.20
CA GLY A 39 -5.84 -5.49 6.03
C GLY A 39 -4.69 -6.07 5.20
N PHE A 40 -4.98 -7.02 4.31
CA PHE A 40 -4.01 -7.60 3.40
C PHE A 40 -3.38 -6.55 2.47
N LEU A 41 -4.19 -5.66 1.89
CA LEU A 41 -3.69 -4.62 0.99
C LEU A 41 -2.84 -3.58 1.73
N VAL A 42 -3.18 -3.25 2.98
CA VAL A 42 -2.38 -2.39 3.86
C VAL A 42 -1.05 -3.07 4.20
N ALA A 43 -1.05 -4.35 4.55
CA ALA A 43 0.19 -5.09 4.81
C ALA A 43 1.12 -5.07 3.60
N ILE A 44 0.61 -5.34 2.39
CA ILE A 44 1.41 -5.22 1.17
C ILE A 44 1.97 -3.81 0.99
N LYS A 45 1.16 -2.77 1.22
CA LYS A 45 1.62 -1.38 1.13
C LYS A 45 2.80 -1.12 2.08
N GLU A 46 2.68 -1.52 3.35
CA GLU A 46 3.71 -1.29 4.37
C GLU A 46 5.01 -2.03 4.07
N LEU A 47 4.93 -3.27 3.58
CA LEU A 47 6.11 -4.06 3.20
C LEU A 47 6.82 -3.50 1.96
N LEU A 48 6.09 -2.86 1.05
CA LEU A 48 6.67 -2.19 -0.12
C LEU A 48 7.28 -0.83 0.22
N GLU A 49 6.67 -0.09 1.15
CA GLU A 49 7.18 1.22 1.62
C GLU A 49 8.40 1.06 2.55
N ASP A 50 8.45 -0.03 3.32
CA ASP A 50 9.60 -0.37 4.17
C ASP A 50 9.90 -1.90 4.12
N PRO A 51 10.77 -2.33 3.20
CA PRO A 51 11.14 -3.74 3.06
C PRO A 51 11.85 -4.35 4.27
N THR A 52 12.38 -3.54 5.20
CA THR A 52 13.06 -4.07 6.40
C THR A 52 12.10 -4.81 7.33
N ARG A 53 10.80 -4.49 7.26
CA ARG A 53 9.71 -5.19 7.96
C ARG A 53 9.64 -6.67 7.64
N LEU A 54 9.94 -7.07 6.39
CA LEU A 54 10.01 -8.49 6.00
C LEU A 54 11.11 -9.26 6.77
N LEU A 55 12.21 -8.58 7.09
CA LEU A 55 13.32 -9.19 7.83
C LEU A 55 13.02 -9.27 9.34
N LEU A 56 12.23 -8.32 9.83
CA LEU A 56 11.92 -8.16 11.24
C LEU A 56 10.63 -8.90 11.67
N ASP A 57 9.84 -9.39 10.70
CA ASP A 57 8.53 -10.03 10.91
C ASP A 57 7.55 -9.14 11.70
N VAL A 58 7.49 -7.86 11.33
CA VAL A 58 6.66 -6.81 11.98
C VAL A 58 5.96 -5.91 10.98
#